data_AF-A0AA35K7I1-F1
#
_entry.id   AF-A0AA35K7I1-F1
#
_cell.length_a   1.000
_cell.length_b   1.000
_cell.length_c   1.000
_cell.angle_alpha   90.00
_cell.angle_beta   90.00
_cell.angle_gamma   90.00
#
_symmetry.space_group_name_H-M   'P 1'
#
loop_
_entity.id
_entity.type
_entity.pdbx_description
1 polymer ?
#
loop_
_entity_poly.entity_id
_entity_poly.type
_entity_poly.pdbx_seq_one_letter_code
_entity_poly.pdbx_strand_id
1 'polypeptide(L)'
;MAPLSLQLFPSLSPSLSLPSQASRLPVLLGGDTSSEAARSRLRSCQQRRNSGQWRSPGKRGRAPRREEQEWSRSCCWCRLLLLLLLAMPRALAACLFLLPLCARALALNVAAEDVKDRTEQLSQTSERSGNSTKISKELKEIVFVIQSQRNSFHLKKADDLKQSIFKQAAVLGKEMPTVLLIHQMDKHEGAWTILPLMHDFSVTYSRNSSWFFFCEEDTRIHLVKLLKILEGYDKSKEYFLGKALHDDESTIIHHYAFAENPTIFKFPDFAAGWALSIPLVKKLAKRLKNEPLKSDFTIDLKYEIALYIWEKGSGPHLTPVPEFCTEDFDSPNAAHCATTFANFLPLCGDPVKKTDIFVAVKTCRKFHGDRIPIVKQTWEKEAALIEYYSDYAESSIPTVDLGVPNTDRGHCGKTFAILERFLKHSPAATPWLVIVDDDTLISISRLQKFLSCYNPTEPVIIGERYGYGLGSGGYSYITGGGGMVFSRAAIQRLFASKCRCYSNDAPDDMVIGMCFSGLGIPITHSPLFHQARPMDYPKDYLSHQVPISFHKHWNVDPVKVYFTWLAPEQKDFQDGRKHVREDL
;
A
#
# COMPACT_ATOMS: atom_id res chain seq x y z
N MET A 1 -20.99 67.07 54.43
CA MET A 1 -21.93 66.22 55.18
C MET A 1 -21.67 64.77 54.76
N ALA A 2 -21.14 63.94 55.65
CA ALA A 2 -21.43 62.50 55.65
C ALA A 2 -22.78 62.31 56.41
N PRO A 3 -23.44 61.12 56.44
CA PRO A 3 -23.02 59.77 56.02
C PRO A 3 -24.10 59.10 55.10
N LEU A 4 -24.07 57.84 54.64
CA LEU A 4 -24.01 56.56 55.36
C LEU A 4 -23.73 55.39 54.39
N SER A 5 -22.90 54.48 54.87
CA SER A 5 -22.45 53.22 54.26
C SER A 5 -23.29 52.03 54.72
N LEU A 6 -23.36 50.96 53.90
CA LEU A 6 -23.19 49.54 54.30
C LEU A 6 -23.07 48.68 53.01
N GLN A 7 -21.88 48.18 52.61
CA GLN A 7 -21.25 46.88 52.98
C GLN A 7 -22.04 45.67 52.38
N LEU A 8 -21.52 44.77 51.50
CA LEU A 8 -20.29 43.96 51.54
C LEU A 8 -19.91 43.30 50.16
N PHE A 9 -18.58 43.28 49.92
CA PHE A 9 -17.68 42.28 49.27
C PHE A 9 -17.68 41.93 47.75
N PRO A 10 -16.50 41.56 47.19
CA PRO A 10 -16.05 42.06 45.89
C PRO A 10 -15.78 40.98 44.83
N SER A 11 -16.13 41.27 43.58
CA SER A 11 -15.55 40.59 42.41
C SER A 11 -14.98 41.65 41.47
N LEU A 12 -13.66 41.81 41.51
CA LEU A 12 -12.88 42.67 40.63
C LEU A 12 -12.93 42.12 39.20
N SER A 13 -13.57 42.88 38.31
CA SER A 13 -13.07 43.07 36.93
C SER A 13 -12.12 44.29 36.98
N PRO A 14 -11.18 44.48 36.03
CA PRO A 14 -11.62 45.10 34.78
C PRO A 14 -10.84 44.70 33.52
N SER A 15 -11.55 44.87 32.40
CA SER A 15 -11.10 45.24 31.06
C SER A 15 -9.62 45.59 30.87
N LEU A 16 -8.99 44.99 29.86
CA LEU A 16 -7.82 45.56 29.20
C LEU A 16 -7.95 45.49 27.68
N SER A 17 -7.89 46.69 27.12
CA SER A 17 -7.82 47.05 25.71
C SER A 17 -6.58 46.48 25.00
N LEU A 18 -6.81 46.03 23.77
CA LEU A 18 -5.80 45.70 22.76
C LEU A 18 -4.93 46.90 22.40
N PRO A 19 -3.64 46.67 22.11
CA PRO A 19 -2.92 47.48 21.15
C PRO A 19 -2.40 46.66 19.96
N SER A 20 -2.57 47.26 18.79
CA SER A 20 -1.89 46.92 17.54
C SER A 20 -0.40 47.28 17.62
N GLN A 21 0.50 46.36 17.27
CA GLN A 21 1.76 46.71 16.61
C GLN A 21 2.18 45.60 15.64
N ALA A 22 2.35 46.02 14.39
CA ALA A 22 3.00 45.29 13.33
C ALA A 22 4.53 45.33 13.53
N SER A 23 5.17 44.17 13.50
CA SER A 23 6.63 44.06 13.41
C SER A 23 7.01 42.78 12.67
N ARG A 24 7.27 42.95 11.36
CA ARG A 24 8.34 42.33 10.56
C ARG A 24 8.70 40.87 10.89
N LEU A 25 8.21 39.94 10.08
CA LEU A 25 8.81 38.62 9.86
C LEU A 25 10.28 38.77 9.42
N PRO A 26 11.24 38.06 10.03
CA PRO A 26 12.59 37.98 9.49
C PRO A 26 12.57 37.11 8.23
N VAL A 27 12.97 37.70 7.11
CA VAL A 27 13.52 36.97 5.96
C VAL A 27 14.85 36.38 6.44
N LEU A 28 14.84 35.11 6.83
CA LEU A 28 16.08 34.36 7.04
C LEU A 28 16.51 33.74 5.69
N LEU A 29 17.38 34.47 5.02
CA LEU A 29 18.35 33.93 4.06
C LEU A 29 19.30 33.02 4.85
N GLY A 30 18.93 31.75 5.00
CA GLY A 30 19.84 30.67 5.38
C GLY A 30 20.33 29.98 4.11
N GLY A 31 21.52 30.35 3.65
CA GLY A 31 22.21 29.63 2.58
C GLY A 31 22.72 28.30 3.10
N ASP A 32 22.06 27.21 2.71
CA ASP A 32 22.61 25.87 2.88
C ASP A 32 23.63 25.59 1.77
N THR A 33 24.89 25.57 2.18
CA THR A 33 26.10 25.30 1.39
C THR A 33 26.23 23.83 0.93
N SER A 34 25.16 23.04 1.03
CA SER A 34 25.09 21.67 0.52
C SER A 34 24.59 21.58 -0.93
N SER A 35 23.98 22.64 -1.50
CA SER A 35 23.44 22.62 -2.87
C SER A 35 24.40 23.12 -3.96
N GLU A 36 25.47 23.84 -3.62
CA GLU A 36 26.52 24.25 -4.57
C GLU A 36 27.60 23.18 -4.79
N ALA A 37 27.84 22.32 -3.80
CA ALA A 37 28.73 21.16 -3.93
C ALA A 37 28.16 20.08 -4.89
N ALA A 38 26.83 19.97 -4.95
CA ALA A 38 26.14 19.08 -5.91
C ALA A 38 26.12 19.65 -7.34
N ARG A 39 26.13 20.99 -7.51
CA ARG A 39 26.17 21.65 -8.82
C ARG A 39 27.57 21.74 -9.43
N SER A 40 28.64 21.71 -8.62
CA SER A 40 30.02 21.75 -9.15
C SER A 40 30.56 20.38 -9.57
N ARG A 41 30.00 19.26 -9.07
CA ARG A 41 30.39 17.89 -9.47
C ARG A 41 29.63 17.33 -10.69
N LEU A 42 28.52 17.96 -11.09
CA LEU A 42 27.77 17.60 -12.30
C LEU A 42 28.33 18.23 -13.60
N ARG A 43 29.37 19.09 -13.51
CA ARG A 43 30.03 19.67 -14.70
C ARG A 43 31.34 18.99 -15.12
N SER A 44 31.81 17.96 -14.42
CA SER A 44 33.06 17.24 -14.78
C SER A 44 32.87 15.83 -15.34
N CYS A 45 31.64 15.32 -15.45
CA CYS A 45 31.36 14.01 -16.08
C CYS A 45 30.69 14.09 -17.47
N GLN A 46 30.54 15.28 -18.06
CA GLN A 46 29.89 15.46 -19.36
C GLN A 46 30.82 15.97 -20.46
N GLN A 47 32.13 15.78 -20.29
CA GLN A 47 33.16 16.03 -21.31
C GLN A 47 34.20 14.91 -21.31
N ARG A 48 33.80 13.71 -21.75
CA ARG A 48 34.69 12.66 -22.30
C ARG A 48 33.85 11.46 -22.76
N ARG A 49 33.18 11.61 -23.90
CA ARG A 49 32.75 10.52 -24.81
C ARG A 49 32.17 11.16 -26.07
N ASN A 50 33.05 11.78 -26.85
CA ASN A 50 32.80 12.15 -28.23
C ASN A 50 34.13 12.11 -28.99
N SER A 51 34.61 10.91 -29.25
CA SER A 51 35.57 10.58 -30.31
C SER A 51 35.68 9.07 -30.42
N GLY A 52 35.26 8.51 -31.55
CA GLY A 52 35.35 7.06 -31.78
C GLY A 52 34.50 6.57 -32.94
N GLN A 53 34.89 6.95 -34.16
CA GLN A 53 34.44 6.34 -35.41
C GLN A 53 34.58 4.81 -35.38
N TRP A 54 33.56 4.07 -35.82
CA TRP A 54 33.73 2.72 -36.32
C TRP A 54 32.98 2.52 -37.64
N ARG A 55 33.75 2.10 -38.65
CA ARG A 55 33.34 1.82 -40.04
C ARG A 55 32.65 0.45 -40.13
N SER A 56 31.68 0.34 -41.02
CA SER A 56 31.11 -0.93 -41.50
C SER A 56 32.09 -1.72 -42.36
N PRO A 57 31.87 -3.04 -42.50
CA PRO A 57 31.68 -3.56 -43.87
C PRO A 57 30.64 -4.70 -44.01
N GLY A 58 29.86 -4.63 -45.11
CA GLY A 58 29.94 -5.61 -46.21
C GLY A 58 29.36 -7.03 -46.07
N LYS A 59 28.28 -7.29 -46.82
CA LYS A 59 27.61 -8.58 -47.10
C LYS A 59 28.50 -9.67 -47.75
N ARG A 60 28.18 -10.96 -47.50
CA ARG A 60 27.81 -12.05 -48.46
C ARG A 60 27.96 -13.45 -47.81
N GLY A 61 27.03 -14.37 -48.09
CA GLY A 61 27.29 -15.82 -47.92
C GLY A 61 26.04 -16.70 -47.76
N ARG A 62 25.90 -17.71 -48.63
CA ARG A 62 24.75 -18.62 -48.85
C ARG A 62 24.49 -19.65 -47.74
N ALA A 63 23.26 -20.19 -47.77
CA ALA A 63 22.77 -21.41 -47.10
C ALA A 63 23.51 -22.71 -47.50
N PRO A 64 23.29 -23.83 -46.78
CA PRO A 64 22.40 -24.87 -47.32
C PRO A 64 21.45 -25.56 -46.31
N ARG A 65 20.57 -26.42 -46.87
CA ARG A 65 19.41 -27.15 -46.33
C ARG A 65 19.75 -28.54 -45.74
N ARG A 66 18.71 -29.12 -45.06
CA ARG A 66 18.41 -30.51 -44.62
C ARG A 66 18.66 -30.69 -43.11
N GLU A 67 17.71 -31.13 -42.29
CA GLU A 67 16.90 -32.37 -42.25
C GLU A 67 15.44 -32.06 -41.80
N GLU A 68 14.38 -32.63 -42.42
CA GLU A 68 13.57 -33.82 -41.97
C GLU A 68 12.98 -33.68 -40.55
N GLN A 69 11.78 -34.14 -40.17
CA GLN A 69 10.49 -34.57 -40.73
C GLN A 69 9.61 -34.80 -39.46
N GLU A 70 8.30 -35.03 -39.58
CA GLU A 70 7.32 -35.22 -38.46
C GLU A 70 6.91 -33.89 -37.80
N TRP A 71 5.68 -33.40 -37.84
CA TRP A 71 4.44 -33.99 -37.34
C TRP A 71 3.24 -33.50 -38.19
N SER A 72 2.56 -34.42 -38.87
CA SER A 72 1.23 -34.18 -39.46
C SER A 72 0.31 -35.34 -39.11
N ARG A 73 -0.24 -35.31 -37.88
CA ARG A 73 -1.40 -36.10 -37.44
C ARG A 73 -2.06 -35.43 -36.24
N SER A 74 -2.96 -34.48 -36.50
CA SER A 74 -4.08 -34.14 -35.58
C SER A 74 -5.03 -33.16 -36.26
N CYS A 75 -5.60 -33.58 -37.40
CA CYS A 75 -6.74 -32.94 -38.02
C CYS A 75 -7.75 -34.03 -38.40
N CYS A 76 -8.34 -34.68 -37.39
CA CYS A 76 -9.48 -35.58 -37.58
C CYS A 76 -10.41 -35.72 -36.36
N TRP A 77 -10.21 -34.96 -35.27
CA TRP A 77 -11.07 -35.05 -34.07
C TRP A 77 -12.12 -33.94 -33.95
N CYS A 78 -12.03 -32.86 -34.74
CA CYS A 78 -13.01 -31.77 -34.70
C CYS A 78 -14.26 -31.98 -35.57
N ARG A 79 -14.38 -33.08 -36.33
CA ARG A 79 -15.59 -33.38 -37.13
C ARG A 79 -16.49 -34.47 -36.55
N LEU A 80 -16.06 -35.16 -35.50
CA LEU A 80 -16.87 -36.20 -34.85
C LEU A 80 -17.66 -35.68 -33.64
N LEU A 81 -17.25 -34.56 -33.05
CA LEU A 81 -17.91 -33.96 -31.88
C LEU A 81 -19.17 -33.13 -32.24
N LEU A 82 -19.30 -32.70 -33.51
CA LEU A 82 -20.41 -31.85 -33.96
C LEU A 82 -21.65 -32.64 -34.42
N LEU A 83 -21.56 -33.97 -34.52
CA LEU A 83 -22.65 -34.86 -34.96
C LEU A 83 -23.29 -35.67 -33.82
N LEU A 84 -22.72 -35.63 -32.61
CA LEU A 84 -23.28 -36.30 -31.42
C LEU A 84 -24.17 -35.41 -30.54
N LEU A 85 -24.31 -34.12 -30.87
CA LEU A 85 -25.12 -33.15 -30.10
C LEU A 85 -26.55 -32.94 -30.64
N LEU A 86 -26.97 -33.69 -31.66
CA LEU A 86 -28.30 -33.55 -32.28
C LEU A 86 -29.24 -34.75 -32.10
N ALA A 87 -28.90 -35.72 -31.26
CA ALA A 87 -29.78 -36.88 -31.01
C ALA A 87 -29.73 -37.37 -29.55
N MET A 88 -30.41 -36.67 -28.63
CA MET A 88 -30.82 -37.23 -27.34
C MET A 88 -32.18 -36.64 -26.88
N PRO A 89 -33.06 -37.41 -26.22
CA PRO A 89 -34.44 -37.00 -25.91
C PRO A 89 -34.52 -36.00 -24.74
N ARG A 90 -35.58 -35.18 -24.73
CA ARG A 90 -35.88 -34.08 -23.77
C ARG A 90 -36.05 -34.48 -22.28
N ALA A 91 -35.69 -35.69 -21.86
CA ALA A 91 -35.82 -36.15 -20.47
C ALA A 91 -34.50 -36.14 -19.66
N LEU A 92 -33.36 -35.75 -20.25
CA LEU A 92 -32.06 -35.68 -19.58
C LEU A 92 -31.56 -34.24 -19.28
N ALA A 93 -32.37 -33.22 -19.57
CA ALA A 93 -32.05 -31.82 -19.27
C ALA A 93 -32.19 -31.48 -17.77
N ALA A 94 -32.87 -32.31 -16.97
CA ALA A 94 -33.06 -32.09 -15.54
C ALA A 94 -31.88 -32.59 -14.67
N CYS A 95 -30.98 -33.44 -15.20
CA CYS A 95 -29.81 -33.92 -14.45
C CYS A 95 -28.55 -33.04 -14.61
N LEU A 96 -28.54 -32.11 -15.57
CA LEU A 96 -27.41 -31.19 -15.80
C LEU A 96 -27.40 -29.95 -14.89
N PHE A 97 -28.49 -29.70 -14.15
CA PHE A 97 -28.56 -28.63 -13.14
C PHE A 97 -28.24 -29.08 -11.71
N LEU A 98 -28.01 -30.38 -11.48
CA LEU A 98 -27.61 -30.93 -10.17
C LEU A 98 -26.10 -31.21 -10.06
N LEU A 99 -25.38 -31.22 -11.19
CA LEU A 99 -23.93 -31.41 -11.22
C LEU A 99 -23.10 -30.31 -10.51
N PRO A 100 -23.48 -29.02 -10.50
CA PRO A 100 -22.73 -28.00 -9.76
C PRO A 100 -22.90 -28.11 -8.23
N LEU A 101 -24.04 -28.65 -7.78
CA LEU A 101 -24.34 -28.88 -6.36
C LEU A 101 -23.67 -30.15 -5.85
N CYS A 102 -23.65 -31.23 -6.65
CA CYS A 102 -22.88 -32.43 -6.33
C CYS A 102 -21.37 -32.19 -6.37
N ALA A 103 -20.85 -31.38 -7.31
CA ALA A 103 -19.42 -31.04 -7.35
C ALA A 103 -18.99 -30.21 -6.13
N ARG A 104 -19.85 -29.34 -5.60
CA ARG A 104 -19.62 -28.63 -4.33
C ARG A 104 -19.71 -29.55 -3.11
N ALA A 105 -20.65 -30.49 -3.09
CA ALA A 105 -20.77 -31.46 -1.99
C ALA A 105 -19.61 -32.47 -1.98
N LEU A 106 -19.14 -32.91 -3.16
CA LEU A 106 -17.94 -33.73 -3.31
C LEU A 106 -16.67 -32.95 -2.98
N ALA A 107 -16.55 -31.68 -3.37
CA ALA A 107 -15.40 -30.84 -2.98
C ALA A 107 -15.39 -30.54 -1.46
N LEU A 108 -16.56 -30.38 -0.83
CA LEU A 108 -16.69 -30.24 0.62
C LEU A 108 -16.39 -31.54 1.35
N ASN A 109 -16.80 -32.70 0.81
CA ASN A 109 -16.48 -34.01 1.39
C ASN A 109 -15.01 -34.38 1.21
N VAL A 110 -14.40 -34.07 0.05
CA VAL A 110 -12.96 -34.25 -0.18
C VAL A 110 -12.15 -33.28 0.69
N ALA A 111 -12.59 -32.03 0.88
CA ALA A 111 -11.95 -31.11 1.82
C ALA A 111 -12.16 -31.54 3.29
N ALA A 112 -13.30 -32.13 3.63
CA ALA A 112 -13.55 -32.65 4.97
C ALA A 112 -12.76 -33.95 5.23
N GLU A 113 -12.59 -34.81 4.24
CA GLU A 113 -11.72 -36.00 4.31
C GLU A 113 -10.24 -35.62 4.33
N ASP A 114 -9.78 -34.63 3.57
CA ASP A 114 -8.39 -34.12 3.59
C ASP A 114 -8.08 -33.36 4.90
N VAL A 115 -9.07 -32.67 5.49
CA VAL A 115 -8.97 -32.15 6.87
C VAL A 115 -8.93 -33.30 7.87
N LYS A 116 -9.71 -34.36 7.70
CA LYS A 116 -9.73 -35.51 8.61
C LYS A 116 -8.43 -36.33 8.54
N ASP A 117 -7.88 -36.54 7.35
CA ASP A 117 -6.63 -37.26 7.11
C ASP A 117 -5.41 -36.45 7.59
N ARG A 118 -5.42 -35.11 7.41
CA ARG A 118 -4.45 -34.21 8.07
C ARG A 118 -4.63 -34.17 9.60
N THR A 119 -5.85 -34.28 10.11
CA THR A 119 -6.13 -34.35 11.56
C THR A 119 -5.67 -35.69 12.15
N GLU A 120 -5.76 -36.79 11.39
CA GLU A 120 -5.25 -38.10 11.79
C GLU A 120 -3.70 -38.13 11.78
N GLN A 121 -3.03 -37.52 10.80
CA GLN A 121 -1.56 -37.31 10.83
C GLN A 121 -1.09 -36.37 11.95
N LEU A 122 -1.88 -35.34 12.32
CA LEU A 122 -1.62 -34.47 13.47
C LEU A 122 -1.89 -35.16 14.82
N SER A 123 -2.79 -36.15 14.85
CA SER A 123 -3.07 -36.94 16.06
C SER A 123 -2.01 -38.00 16.34
N GLN A 124 -1.37 -38.57 15.31
CA GLN A 124 -0.32 -39.58 15.48
C GLN A 124 1.07 -39.01 15.83
N THR A 125 1.22 -37.68 15.87
CA THR A 125 2.44 -37.01 16.37
C THR A 125 2.27 -36.38 17.76
N SER A 126 1.09 -36.50 18.37
CA SER A 126 0.77 -35.90 19.68
C SER A 126 0.52 -36.96 20.76
N GLU A 127 1.49 -37.85 20.97
CA GLU A 127 1.66 -38.53 22.26
C GLU A 127 2.86 -37.93 23.00
N ARG A 128 2.66 -36.73 23.59
CA ARG A 128 3.49 -36.22 24.70
C ARG A 128 2.81 -35.01 25.35
N SER A 129 2.09 -35.26 26.44
CA SER A 129 1.47 -34.25 27.32
C SER A 129 2.43 -33.10 27.74
N GLY A 130 3.75 -33.33 27.73
CA GLY A 130 4.76 -32.29 27.99
C GLY A 130 4.99 -31.27 26.87
N ASN A 131 4.72 -31.60 25.60
CA ASN A 131 5.03 -30.72 24.46
C ASN A 131 3.98 -29.61 24.28
N SER A 132 2.69 -29.94 24.43
CA SER A 132 1.59 -28.95 24.34
C SER A 132 1.67 -27.88 25.43
N THR A 133 2.07 -28.24 26.66
CA THR A 133 2.21 -27.28 27.76
C THR A 133 3.35 -26.29 27.53
N LYS A 134 4.47 -26.75 26.94
CA LYS A 134 5.61 -25.89 26.55
C LYS A 134 5.21 -24.91 25.43
N ILE A 135 4.59 -25.42 24.37
CA ILE A 135 4.12 -24.62 23.23
C ILE A 135 3.12 -23.54 23.67
N SER A 136 2.18 -23.89 24.55
CA SER A 136 1.20 -22.95 25.11
C SER A 136 1.88 -21.80 25.87
N LYS A 137 2.94 -22.10 26.63
CA LYS A 137 3.70 -21.09 27.38
C LYS A 137 4.49 -20.17 26.45
N GLU A 138 5.13 -20.71 25.43
CA GLU A 138 5.90 -19.94 24.44
C GLU A 138 5.00 -19.01 23.62
N LEU A 139 3.79 -19.45 23.28
CA LEU A 139 2.82 -18.64 22.55
C LEU A 139 2.39 -17.39 23.32
N LYS A 140 2.28 -17.48 24.64
CA LYS A 140 1.97 -16.34 25.52
C LYS A 140 3.12 -15.31 25.58
N GLU A 141 4.33 -15.72 25.24
CA GLU A 141 5.49 -14.82 25.18
C GLU A 141 5.53 -13.99 23.88
N ILE A 142 4.57 -14.14 22.97
CA ILE A 142 4.48 -13.37 21.73
C ILE A 142 3.31 -12.41 21.80
N VAL A 143 3.59 -11.13 21.51
CA VAL A 143 2.58 -10.12 21.23
C VAL A 143 2.46 -9.94 19.73
N PHE A 144 1.31 -10.30 19.17
CA PHE A 144 1.00 -10.06 17.77
C PHE A 144 0.49 -8.63 17.61
N VAL A 145 1.02 -7.90 16.63
CA VAL A 145 0.61 -6.54 16.31
C VAL A 145 0.18 -6.50 14.85
N ILE A 146 -1.11 -6.34 14.61
CA ILE A 146 -1.70 -6.26 13.28
C ILE A 146 -1.82 -4.79 12.89
N GLN A 147 -1.13 -4.41 11.80
CA GLN A 147 -1.14 -3.08 11.17
C GLN A 147 -2.49 -2.78 10.50
N SER A 148 -3.51 -2.66 11.34
CA SER A 148 -4.90 -2.57 10.93
C SER A 148 -5.39 -1.14 10.72
N GLN A 149 -6.43 -0.99 9.90
CA GLN A 149 -7.01 0.32 9.54
C GLN A 149 -8.49 0.43 9.95
N ARG A 150 -9.02 1.65 9.98
CA ARG A 150 -10.32 1.97 10.64
C ARG A 150 -11.57 1.77 9.78
N ASN A 151 -11.47 1.65 8.46
CA ASN A 151 -12.65 1.47 7.62
C ASN A 151 -13.18 0.02 7.68
N SER A 152 -14.46 -0.20 7.36
CA SER A 152 -15.16 -1.48 7.59
C SER A 152 -14.49 -2.68 6.92
N PHE A 153 -13.96 -2.51 5.71
CA PHE A 153 -13.24 -3.55 4.98
C PHE A 153 -12.00 -4.03 5.74
N HIS A 154 -11.19 -3.09 6.20
CA HIS A 154 -9.95 -3.38 6.92
C HIS A 154 -10.23 -3.93 8.34
N LEU A 155 -11.23 -3.41 9.04
CA LEU A 155 -11.69 -3.96 10.33
C LEU A 155 -12.02 -5.45 10.23
N LYS A 156 -12.74 -5.85 9.17
CA LYS A 156 -13.08 -7.26 8.92
C LYS A 156 -11.82 -8.11 8.73
N LYS A 157 -10.88 -7.66 7.90
CA LYS A 157 -9.62 -8.40 7.65
C LYS A 157 -8.77 -8.54 8.91
N ALA A 158 -8.68 -7.48 9.71
CA ALA A 158 -7.99 -7.50 10.98
C ALA A 158 -8.62 -8.50 11.97
N ASP A 159 -9.96 -8.55 12.04
CA ASP A 159 -10.66 -9.54 12.85
C ASP A 159 -10.46 -10.96 12.30
N ASP A 160 -10.58 -11.18 10.99
CA ASP A 160 -10.35 -12.48 10.36
C ASP A 160 -8.95 -13.05 10.70
N LEU A 161 -7.90 -12.22 10.62
CA LEU A 161 -6.54 -12.60 11.02
C LEU A 161 -6.44 -12.88 12.53
N LYS A 162 -7.01 -12.02 13.36
CA LYS A 162 -7.05 -12.22 14.82
C LYS A 162 -7.75 -13.53 15.20
N GLN A 163 -8.91 -13.81 14.61
CA GLN A 163 -9.65 -15.06 14.83
C GLN A 163 -8.86 -16.27 14.32
N SER A 164 -8.14 -16.15 13.20
CA SER A 164 -7.25 -17.21 12.70
C SER A 164 -6.14 -17.54 13.71
N ILE A 165 -5.47 -16.53 14.27
CA ILE A 165 -4.45 -16.69 15.32
C ILE A 165 -5.07 -17.40 16.54
N PHE A 166 -6.24 -16.95 16.99
CA PHE A 166 -6.94 -17.52 18.14
C PHE A 166 -7.39 -18.96 17.92
N LYS A 167 -7.89 -19.28 16.73
CA LYS A 167 -8.29 -20.64 16.38
C LYS A 167 -7.09 -21.60 16.36
N GLN A 168 -5.96 -21.17 15.79
CA GLN A 168 -4.72 -21.96 15.83
C GLN A 168 -4.20 -22.12 17.26
N ALA A 169 -4.23 -21.05 18.06
CA ALA A 169 -3.80 -21.08 19.46
C ALA A 169 -4.62 -22.09 20.29
N ALA A 170 -5.95 -22.10 20.12
CA ALA A 170 -6.85 -22.99 20.84
C ALA A 170 -6.59 -24.48 20.56
N VAL A 171 -6.06 -24.81 19.37
CA VAL A 171 -5.63 -26.19 19.03
C VAL A 171 -4.33 -26.56 19.74
N LEU A 172 -3.45 -25.59 20.00
CA LEU A 172 -2.12 -25.80 20.59
C LEU A 172 -2.12 -25.82 22.12
N GLY A 173 -3.09 -25.17 22.77
CA GLY A 173 -3.19 -25.11 24.23
C GLY A 173 -4.35 -24.26 24.74
N LYS A 174 -4.42 -24.10 26.08
CA LYS A 174 -5.51 -23.36 26.75
C LYS A 174 -5.26 -21.84 26.87
N GLU A 175 -4.02 -21.37 26.73
CA GLU A 175 -3.69 -19.96 26.89
C GLU A 175 -3.70 -19.22 25.55
N MET A 176 -4.33 -18.04 25.52
CA MET A 176 -4.48 -17.23 24.32
C MET A 176 -3.35 -16.19 24.21
N PRO A 177 -2.76 -15.99 23.00
CA PRO A 177 -1.77 -14.95 22.80
C PRO A 177 -2.38 -13.55 22.88
N THR A 178 -1.53 -12.55 23.12
CA THR A 178 -1.95 -11.14 23.02
C THR A 178 -1.95 -10.72 21.55
N VAL A 179 -3.08 -10.21 21.06
CA VAL A 179 -3.22 -9.68 19.70
C VAL A 179 -3.70 -8.23 19.77
N LEU A 180 -2.87 -7.32 19.25
CA LEU A 180 -3.09 -5.90 19.25
C LEU A 180 -3.43 -5.42 17.84
N LEU A 181 -4.42 -4.53 17.75
CA LEU A 181 -4.86 -3.93 16.49
C LEU A 181 -4.49 -2.45 16.51
N ILE A 182 -3.57 -2.04 15.63
CA ILE A 182 -3.01 -0.67 15.63
C ILE A 182 -4.10 0.41 15.61
N HIS A 183 -5.20 0.22 14.87
CA HIS A 183 -6.30 1.19 14.83
C HIS A 183 -7.00 1.43 16.19
N GLN A 184 -6.79 0.55 17.17
CA GLN A 184 -7.32 0.63 18.55
C GLN A 184 -6.30 1.14 19.57
N MET A 185 -5.02 1.24 19.20
CA MET A 185 -3.93 1.48 20.15
C MET A 185 -3.66 2.96 20.44
N ASP A 186 -4.00 3.87 19.52
CA ASP A 186 -3.82 5.30 19.74
C ASP A 186 -5.03 6.08 19.22
N LYS A 187 -5.36 7.15 19.95
CA LYS A 187 -6.36 8.13 19.54
C LYS A 187 -5.78 9.13 18.54
N HIS A 188 -4.45 9.24 18.45
CA HIS A 188 -3.74 10.14 17.54
C HIS A 188 -3.40 9.45 16.21
N GLU A 189 -3.21 10.24 15.15
CA GLU A 189 -2.91 9.75 13.79
C GLU A 189 -1.57 9.00 13.69
N GLY A 190 -0.65 9.14 14.65
CA GLY A 190 0.70 8.59 14.57
C GLY A 190 0.83 7.07 14.80
N ALA A 191 -0.21 6.40 15.33
CA ALA A 191 -0.16 4.98 15.72
C ALA A 191 0.37 4.06 14.60
N TRP A 192 -0.05 4.33 13.36
CA TRP A 192 0.28 3.48 12.22
C TRP A 192 1.78 3.47 11.89
N THR A 193 2.54 4.44 12.40
CA THR A 193 4.00 4.51 12.23
C THR A 193 4.77 3.66 13.25
N ILE A 194 4.08 3.00 14.19
CA ILE A 194 4.62 2.00 15.14
C ILE A 194 5.63 2.54 16.17
N LEU A 195 6.57 3.41 15.78
CA LEU A 195 7.57 4.01 16.66
C LEU A 195 6.93 4.72 17.86
N PRO A 196 5.87 5.54 17.72
CA PRO A 196 5.22 6.16 18.88
C PRO A 196 4.71 5.16 19.92
N LEU A 197 4.38 3.93 19.50
CA LEU A 197 3.86 2.88 20.37
C LEU A 197 4.95 2.14 21.16
N MET A 198 6.23 2.36 20.87
CA MET A 198 7.34 1.65 21.52
C MET A 198 7.33 1.83 23.04
N HIS A 199 6.97 3.02 23.53
CA HIS A 199 6.84 3.26 24.97
C HIS A 199 5.76 2.36 25.59
N ASP A 200 4.57 2.34 24.99
CA ASP A 200 3.44 1.56 25.49
C ASP A 200 3.68 0.07 25.35
N PHE A 201 4.33 -0.35 24.25
CA PHE A 201 4.82 -1.71 24.06
C PHE A 201 5.77 -2.13 25.19
N SER A 202 6.76 -1.28 25.47
CA SER A 202 7.75 -1.52 26.50
C SER A 202 7.14 -1.61 27.89
N VAL A 203 6.31 -0.64 28.29
CA VAL A 203 5.74 -0.58 29.64
C VAL A 203 4.69 -1.66 29.87
N THR A 204 3.83 -1.92 28.89
CA THR A 204 2.64 -2.76 29.09
C THR A 204 2.96 -4.24 28.93
N TYR A 205 3.76 -4.62 27.92
CA TYR A 205 3.86 -6.04 27.53
C TYR A 205 5.23 -6.68 27.80
N SER A 206 6.28 -5.91 28.11
CA SER A 206 7.64 -6.46 28.28
C SER A 206 7.86 -7.40 29.47
N ARG A 207 6.92 -7.48 30.43
CA ARG A 207 7.08 -8.34 31.62
C ARG A 207 6.78 -9.81 31.34
N ASN A 208 5.86 -10.06 30.42
CA ASN A 208 5.31 -11.39 30.16
C ASN A 208 5.58 -11.88 28.72
N SER A 209 6.32 -11.09 27.95
CA SER A 209 6.58 -11.34 26.54
C SER A 209 8.08 -11.40 26.28
N SER A 210 8.46 -12.10 25.23
CA SER A 210 9.82 -12.21 24.69
C SER A 210 9.91 -11.56 23.31
N TRP A 211 8.80 -11.52 22.57
CA TRP A 211 8.74 -11.05 21.19
C TRP A 211 7.52 -10.17 20.92
N PHE A 212 7.72 -9.18 20.07
CA PHE A 212 6.66 -8.57 19.28
C PHE A 212 6.75 -9.10 17.85
N PHE A 213 5.64 -9.57 17.30
CA PHE A 213 5.51 -9.98 15.90
C PHE A 213 4.53 -9.05 15.20
N PHE A 214 5.02 -8.30 14.22
CA PHE A 214 4.27 -7.33 13.44
C PHE A 214 3.86 -7.93 12.10
N CYS A 215 2.64 -7.67 11.67
CA CYS A 215 2.11 -8.18 10.40
C CYS A 215 1.01 -7.28 9.83
N GLU A 216 0.77 -7.41 8.53
CA GLU A 216 -0.35 -6.76 7.85
C GLU A 216 -1.62 -7.62 7.93
N GLU A 217 -2.77 -7.04 7.62
CA GLU A 217 -4.08 -7.72 7.70
C GLU A 217 -4.20 -8.91 6.72
N ASP A 218 -3.40 -8.90 5.64
CA ASP A 218 -3.35 -9.98 4.64
C ASP A 218 -2.29 -11.03 4.93
N THR A 219 -1.38 -10.79 5.87
CA THR A 219 -0.41 -11.81 6.28
C THR A 219 -1.16 -13.01 6.84
N ARG A 220 -0.76 -14.22 6.44
CA ARG A 220 -1.23 -15.48 7.03
C ARG A 220 -0.09 -16.08 7.81
N ILE A 221 -0.40 -16.59 9.01
CA ILE A 221 0.60 -17.05 9.97
C ILE A 221 0.34 -18.52 10.27
N HIS A 222 1.39 -19.34 10.24
CA HIS A 222 1.39 -20.70 10.71
C HIS A 222 2.06 -20.78 12.09
N LEU A 223 1.27 -20.73 13.17
CA LEU A 223 1.78 -20.50 14.53
C LEU A 223 2.87 -21.48 14.97
N VAL A 224 2.74 -22.77 14.68
CA VAL A 224 3.73 -23.78 15.08
C VAL A 224 5.11 -23.51 14.46
N LYS A 225 5.16 -23.11 13.19
CA LYS A 225 6.42 -22.82 12.50
C LYS A 225 7.02 -21.53 13.03
N LEU A 226 6.19 -20.49 13.21
CA LEU A 226 6.62 -19.23 13.79
C LEU A 226 7.25 -19.43 15.18
N LEU A 227 6.61 -20.22 16.05
CA LEU A 227 7.13 -20.55 17.37
C LEU A 227 8.49 -21.25 17.29
N LYS A 228 8.60 -22.28 16.42
CA LYS A 228 9.85 -23.01 16.21
C LYS A 228 11.00 -22.10 15.75
N ILE A 229 10.71 -21.12 14.89
CA ILE A 229 11.71 -20.15 14.42
C ILE A 229 12.15 -19.24 15.56
N LEU A 230 11.20 -18.64 16.29
CA LEU A 230 11.50 -17.71 17.38
C LEU A 230 12.18 -18.39 18.58
N GLU A 231 11.96 -19.68 18.80
CA GLU A 231 12.69 -20.49 19.79
C GLU A 231 14.20 -20.57 19.47
N GLY A 232 14.57 -20.49 18.20
CA GLY A 232 15.97 -20.55 17.76
C GLY A 232 16.82 -19.32 18.12
N TYR A 233 16.21 -18.25 18.62
CA TYR A 233 16.88 -17.00 18.95
C TYR A 233 16.95 -16.77 20.47
N ASP A 234 18.11 -16.29 20.93
CA ASP A 234 18.33 -15.95 22.34
C ASP A 234 17.50 -14.71 22.74
N LYS A 235 16.42 -14.93 23.49
CA LYS A 235 15.47 -13.91 23.95
C LYS A 235 16.11 -12.76 24.74
N SER A 236 17.33 -12.95 25.27
CA SER A 236 18.06 -11.92 26.02
C SER A 236 18.79 -10.89 25.13
N LYS A 237 18.91 -11.14 23.83
CA LYS A 237 19.64 -10.27 22.88
C LYS A 237 18.71 -9.35 22.10
N GLU A 238 19.29 -8.31 21.51
CA GLU A 238 18.60 -7.38 20.60
C GLU A 238 18.49 -8.01 19.20
N TYR A 239 17.26 -8.37 18.80
CA TYR A 239 16.99 -8.96 17.48
C TYR A 239 15.95 -8.13 16.73
N PHE A 240 16.27 -7.87 15.47
CA PHE A 240 15.37 -7.33 14.45
C PHE A 240 15.29 -8.35 13.32
N LEU A 241 14.16 -9.05 13.22
CA LEU A 241 13.98 -10.20 12.34
C LEU A 241 12.97 -9.86 11.23
N GLY A 242 13.21 -10.33 10.00
CA GLY A 242 12.28 -10.09 8.88
C GLY A 242 12.73 -10.73 7.57
N LYS A 243 11.85 -10.74 6.57
CA LYS A 243 12.27 -10.94 5.17
C LYS A 243 12.96 -9.66 4.71
N ALA A 244 14.19 -9.78 4.21
CA ALA A 244 15.00 -8.61 3.85
C ALA A 244 14.66 -8.11 2.43
N LEU A 245 14.31 -6.83 2.34
CA LEU A 245 14.31 -6.05 1.12
C LEU A 245 15.58 -5.20 1.05
N HIS A 246 15.95 -4.80 -0.16
CA HIS A 246 16.96 -3.79 -0.42
C HIS A 246 16.61 -3.06 -1.71
N ASP A 247 17.17 -1.86 -1.90
CA ASP A 247 17.09 -1.19 -3.19
C ASP A 247 18.18 -1.71 -4.12
N ASP A 248 17.87 -1.76 -5.42
CA ASP A 248 18.86 -2.05 -6.47
C ASP A 248 19.64 -0.79 -6.87
N GLU A 249 19.00 0.37 -6.77
CA GLU A 249 19.54 1.67 -7.15
C GLU A 249 19.22 2.73 -6.08
N SER A 250 19.88 3.88 -6.14
CA SER A 250 19.59 4.97 -5.22
C SER A 250 18.23 5.60 -5.58
N THR A 251 17.29 5.58 -4.66
CA THR A 251 15.89 5.94 -4.94
C THR A 251 15.52 7.30 -4.36
N ILE A 252 14.55 7.95 -4.99
CA ILE A 252 13.96 9.18 -4.47
C ILE A 252 13.17 8.95 -3.18
N ILE A 253 12.51 7.79 -3.04
CA ILE A 253 11.70 7.46 -1.86
C ILE A 253 12.55 7.34 -0.59
N HIS A 254 13.84 7.00 -0.73
CA HIS A 254 14.81 6.95 0.37
C HIS A 254 15.76 8.13 0.38
N HIS A 255 15.42 9.24 -0.30
CA HIS A 255 16.20 10.47 -0.37
C HIS A 255 17.68 10.25 -0.76
N TYR A 256 17.93 9.27 -1.63
CA TYR A 256 19.26 8.87 -2.06
C TYR A 256 20.20 8.45 -0.92
N ALA A 257 19.65 7.99 0.21
CA ALA A 257 20.44 7.36 1.26
C ALA A 257 21.18 6.13 0.69
N PHE A 258 22.40 5.90 1.18
CA PHE A 258 23.30 4.85 0.71
C PHE A 258 23.57 4.86 -0.82
N ALA A 259 23.56 6.04 -1.47
CA ALA A 259 23.73 6.18 -2.92
C ALA A 259 24.95 5.46 -3.52
N GLU A 260 26.02 5.29 -2.75
CA GLU A 260 27.23 4.59 -3.21
C GLU A 260 27.04 3.06 -3.31
N ASN A 261 26.21 2.49 -2.43
CA ASN A 261 25.88 1.06 -2.43
C ASN A 261 24.52 0.81 -1.75
N PRO A 262 23.39 0.96 -2.47
CA PRO A 262 22.05 0.81 -1.90
C PRO A 262 21.79 -0.58 -1.31
N THR A 263 22.40 -1.62 -1.89
CA THR A 263 22.22 -3.03 -1.48
C THR A 263 22.74 -3.36 -0.07
N ILE A 264 23.58 -2.48 0.50
CA ILE A 264 24.16 -2.70 1.84
C ILE A 264 23.12 -2.60 2.94
N PHE A 265 22.08 -1.78 2.73
CA PHE A 265 21.08 -1.50 3.72
C PHE A 265 19.85 -2.36 3.48
N LYS A 266 19.44 -3.11 4.52
CA LYS A 266 18.31 -4.04 4.47
C LYS A 266 17.20 -3.57 5.38
N PHE A 267 15.98 -3.64 4.89
CA PHE A 267 14.78 -3.27 5.63
C PHE A 267 13.71 -4.37 5.45
N PRO A 268 12.80 -4.53 6.42
CA PRO A 268 11.88 -5.67 6.42
C PRO A 268 10.78 -5.50 5.38
N ASP A 269 10.37 -6.61 4.78
CA ASP A 269 9.11 -6.71 4.06
C ASP A 269 7.96 -6.88 5.06
N PHE A 270 7.08 -5.88 5.14
CA PHE A 270 5.95 -5.92 6.09
C PHE A 270 4.91 -6.96 5.73
N ALA A 271 4.74 -7.29 4.44
CA ALA A 271 3.81 -8.32 3.98
C ALA A 271 4.18 -9.71 4.53
N ALA A 272 5.48 -9.99 4.65
CA ALA A 272 6.00 -11.23 5.24
C ALA A 272 5.89 -11.27 6.77
N GLY A 273 5.64 -10.14 7.42
CA GLY A 273 5.77 -9.98 8.86
C GLY A 273 7.22 -9.90 9.33
N TRP A 274 7.39 -9.35 10.53
CA TRP A 274 8.70 -9.07 11.13
C TRP A 274 8.62 -9.09 12.66
N ALA A 275 9.76 -9.23 13.33
CA ALA A 275 9.78 -9.35 14.78
C ALA A 275 10.86 -8.52 15.46
N LEU A 276 10.55 -8.08 16.69
CA LEU A 276 11.48 -7.43 17.60
C LEU A 276 11.55 -8.20 18.91
N SER A 277 12.75 -8.39 19.44
CA SER A 277 12.91 -8.89 20.81
C SER A 277 12.63 -7.80 21.84
N ILE A 278 12.17 -8.18 23.03
CA ILE A 278 11.91 -7.23 24.13
C ILE A 278 13.12 -6.35 24.50
N PRO A 279 14.37 -6.87 24.58
CA PRO A 279 15.54 -6.02 24.82
C PRO A 279 15.64 -4.86 23.82
N LEU A 280 15.39 -5.14 22.54
CA LEU A 280 15.41 -4.11 21.50
C LEU A 280 14.24 -3.13 21.68
N VAL A 281 13.01 -3.61 21.92
CA VAL A 281 11.85 -2.74 22.18
C VAL A 281 12.10 -1.79 23.37
N LYS A 282 12.68 -2.28 24.46
CA LYS A 282 13.05 -1.45 25.62
C LYS A 282 14.07 -0.37 25.27
N LYS A 283 15.08 -0.71 24.47
CA LYS A 283 16.10 0.24 23.98
C LYS A 283 15.47 1.32 23.11
N LEU A 284 14.63 0.94 22.15
CA LEU A 284 13.92 1.87 21.27
C LEU A 284 12.99 2.80 22.07
N ALA A 285 12.21 2.25 23.01
CA ALA A 285 11.33 3.04 23.88
C ALA A 285 12.11 4.08 24.71
N LYS A 286 13.25 3.68 25.28
CA LYS A 286 14.13 4.60 26.03
C LYS A 286 14.68 5.70 25.12
N ARG A 287 15.09 5.33 23.90
CA ARG A 287 15.64 6.29 22.94
C ARG A 287 14.60 7.30 22.47
N LEU A 288 13.41 6.86 22.08
CA LEU A 288 12.32 7.76 21.65
C LEU A 288 11.92 8.77 22.72
N LYS A 289 12.01 8.40 24.00
CA LYS A 289 11.78 9.31 25.12
C LYS A 289 12.82 10.44 25.20
N ASN A 290 14.08 10.16 24.84
CA ASN A 290 15.18 11.12 24.94
C ASN A 290 15.44 11.86 23.63
N GLU A 291 15.17 11.21 22.51
CA GLU A 291 15.41 11.66 21.15
C GLU A 291 14.13 11.45 20.33
N PRO A 292 13.23 12.46 20.29
CA PRO A 292 12.06 12.44 19.43
C PRO A 292 12.45 12.25 17.96
N LEU A 293 11.52 11.74 17.16
CA LEU A 293 11.69 11.58 15.72
C LEU A 293 12.02 12.94 15.09
N LYS A 294 13.07 12.98 14.27
CA LYS A 294 13.59 14.23 13.66
C LYS A 294 12.94 14.59 12.33
N SER A 295 12.32 13.62 11.66
CA SER A 295 11.67 13.84 10.37
C SER A 295 10.24 14.32 10.59
N ASP A 296 9.87 15.40 9.93
CA ASP A 296 8.47 15.82 9.85
C ASP A 296 7.68 14.94 8.88
N PHE A 297 8.34 14.19 7.99
CA PHE A 297 7.66 13.36 7.00
C PHE A 297 7.84 11.87 7.28
N THR A 298 6.78 11.11 7.04
CA THR A 298 6.79 9.64 6.96
C THR A 298 6.40 9.24 5.53
N ILE A 299 7.35 8.66 4.80
CA ILE A 299 7.26 8.33 3.38
C ILE A 299 7.27 6.81 3.19
N ASP A 300 8.35 6.14 3.59
CA ASP A 300 8.46 4.68 3.57
C ASP A 300 8.73 4.14 4.98
N LEU A 301 7.65 3.70 5.64
CA LEU A 301 7.67 3.31 7.04
C LEU A 301 8.63 2.14 7.34
N LYS A 302 8.70 1.13 6.47
CA LYS A 302 9.58 -0.04 6.66
C LYS A 302 11.05 0.38 6.64
N TYR A 303 11.40 1.28 5.72
CA TYR A 303 12.74 1.83 5.60
C TYR A 303 13.09 2.73 6.79
N GLU A 304 12.17 3.61 7.19
CA GLU A 304 12.34 4.53 8.33
C GLU A 304 12.51 3.80 9.66
N ILE A 305 11.73 2.74 9.92
CA ILE A 305 11.88 1.90 11.11
C ILE A 305 13.25 1.21 11.11
N ALA A 306 13.66 0.65 9.97
CA ALA A 306 14.97 0.01 9.86
C ALA A 306 16.10 1.02 10.11
N LEU A 307 16.01 2.23 9.56
CA LEU A 307 16.98 3.29 9.79
C LEU A 307 17.03 3.72 11.25
N TYR A 308 15.86 3.84 11.89
CA TYR A 308 15.79 4.19 13.30
C TYR A 308 16.45 3.12 14.18
N ILE A 309 16.18 1.84 13.91
CA ILE A 309 16.79 0.70 14.61
C ILE A 309 18.30 0.65 14.38
N TRP A 310 18.76 0.82 13.14
CA TRP A 310 20.17 0.74 12.76
C TRP A 310 21.04 1.80 13.44
N GLU A 311 20.49 2.99 13.71
CA GLU A 311 21.14 4.04 14.51
C GLU A 311 22.56 4.39 14.02
N LYS A 312 22.72 4.68 12.72
CA LYS A 312 24.02 4.97 12.12
C LYS A 312 25.08 3.87 12.35
N GLY A 313 24.66 2.63 12.57
CA GLY A 313 25.52 1.47 12.79
C GLY A 313 25.72 1.04 14.24
N SER A 314 25.14 1.74 15.22
CA SER A 314 25.22 1.31 16.64
C SER A 314 24.13 0.31 17.05
N GLY A 315 23.07 0.18 16.25
CA GLY A 315 21.98 -0.76 16.48
C GLY A 315 22.09 -2.03 15.64
N PRO A 316 21.23 -3.04 15.89
CA PRO A 316 21.26 -4.29 15.15
C PRO A 316 20.81 -4.08 13.70
N HIS A 317 21.47 -4.78 12.78
CA HIS A 317 20.98 -4.94 11.42
C HIS A 317 19.77 -5.87 11.37
N LEU A 318 18.94 -5.73 10.34
CA LEU A 318 17.91 -6.71 10.03
C LEU A 318 18.56 -8.08 9.82
N THR A 319 18.12 -9.06 10.60
CA THR A 319 18.50 -10.46 10.45
C THR A 319 17.48 -11.14 9.54
N PRO A 320 17.89 -11.61 8.34
CA PRO A 320 16.99 -12.28 7.42
C PRO A 320 16.43 -13.58 8.03
N VAL A 321 15.12 -13.79 7.88
CA VAL A 321 14.43 -15.02 8.25
C VAL A 321 13.79 -15.61 6.99
N PRO A 322 14.38 -16.66 6.38
CA PRO A 322 13.89 -17.23 5.12
C PRO A 322 12.45 -17.76 5.19
N GLU A 323 12.00 -18.19 6.36
CA GLU A 323 10.66 -18.71 6.57
C GLU A 323 9.60 -17.62 6.68
N PHE A 324 9.98 -16.33 6.74
CA PHE A 324 9.03 -15.25 6.57
C PHE A 324 8.87 -14.97 5.08
N CYS A 325 7.74 -15.36 4.51
CA CYS A 325 7.55 -15.37 3.07
C CYS A 325 6.41 -14.44 2.64
N THR A 326 6.45 -14.09 1.35
CA THR A 326 5.35 -13.44 0.62
C THR A 326 4.81 -14.32 -0.50
N GLU A 327 5.15 -15.62 -0.46
CA GLU A 327 4.60 -16.63 -1.35
C GLU A 327 3.10 -16.79 -1.12
N ASP A 328 2.39 -17.22 -2.17
CA ASP A 328 0.99 -17.63 -2.04
C ASP A 328 0.84 -18.83 -1.12
N PHE A 329 -0.23 -18.82 -0.32
CA PHE A 329 -0.53 -19.91 0.61
C PHE A 329 -0.64 -21.29 -0.07
N ASP A 330 -1.21 -21.34 -1.28
CA ASP A 330 -1.38 -22.58 -2.05
C ASP A 330 -0.12 -23.00 -2.83
N SER A 331 0.94 -22.19 -2.81
CA SER A 331 2.16 -22.46 -3.56
C SER A 331 2.93 -23.63 -2.94
N PRO A 332 3.48 -24.58 -3.73
CA PRO A 332 4.40 -25.59 -3.22
C PRO A 332 5.60 -24.97 -2.49
N ASN A 333 6.02 -23.78 -2.90
CA ASN A 333 7.13 -23.05 -2.28
C ASN A 333 6.78 -22.58 -0.86
N ALA A 334 5.50 -22.46 -0.50
CA ALA A 334 5.07 -22.04 0.84
C ALA A 334 5.23 -23.13 1.92
N ALA A 335 5.66 -24.34 1.55
CA ALA A 335 5.78 -25.46 2.50
C ALA A 335 6.76 -25.16 3.67
N HIS A 336 7.83 -24.41 3.44
CA HIS A 336 8.79 -24.01 4.47
C HIS A 336 8.38 -22.74 5.22
N CYS A 337 7.42 -22.00 4.70
CA CYS A 337 7.03 -20.69 5.20
C CYS A 337 6.23 -20.77 6.50
N ALA A 338 6.60 -19.91 7.46
CA ALA A 338 5.85 -19.61 8.68
C ALA A 338 4.84 -18.48 8.45
N THR A 339 5.11 -17.60 7.50
CA THR A 339 4.17 -16.60 7.02
C THR A 339 4.04 -16.63 5.51
N THR A 340 2.85 -16.32 5.02
CA THR A 340 2.55 -16.18 3.59
C THR A 340 1.73 -14.92 3.39
N PHE A 341 1.63 -14.43 2.15
CA PHE A 341 0.89 -13.23 1.83
C PHE A 341 0.00 -13.46 0.60
N ALA A 342 -1.16 -12.81 0.55
CA ALA A 342 -2.03 -12.89 -0.63
C ALA A 342 -1.46 -12.00 -1.74
N ASN A 343 -0.95 -12.59 -2.82
CA ASN A 343 -0.37 -11.84 -3.93
C ASN A 343 -1.40 -11.43 -5.01
N PHE A 344 -2.69 -11.49 -4.69
CA PHE A 344 -3.80 -11.22 -5.61
C PHE A 344 -4.74 -10.16 -5.04
N LEU A 345 -5.49 -9.50 -5.92
CA LEU A 345 -6.48 -8.51 -5.50
C LEU A 345 -7.57 -9.16 -4.62
N PRO A 346 -8.03 -8.47 -3.56
CA PRO A 346 -9.06 -9.02 -2.68
C PRO A 346 -10.34 -9.35 -3.44
N LEU A 347 -10.93 -10.51 -3.13
CA LEU A 347 -12.18 -10.99 -3.74
C LEU A 347 -13.38 -10.53 -2.89
N CYS A 348 -13.93 -9.36 -3.20
CA CYS A 348 -15.02 -8.74 -2.43
C CYS A 348 -16.40 -8.76 -3.11
N GLY A 349 -16.47 -9.35 -4.31
CA GLY A 349 -17.70 -9.43 -5.11
C GLY A 349 -17.43 -9.07 -6.57
N ASP A 350 -18.50 -8.71 -7.26
CA ASP A 350 -18.40 -8.23 -8.64
C ASP A 350 -17.64 -6.89 -8.70
N PRO A 351 -16.77 -6.68 -9.69
CA PRO A 351 -16.09 -5.39 -9.88
C PRO A 351 -17.10 -4.25 -10.01
N VAL A 352 -16.80 -3.08 -9.42
CA VAL A 352 -17.65 -1.90 -9.59
C VAL A 352 -17.74 -1.52 -11.08
N LYS A 353 -18.87 -0.96 -11.53
CA LYS A 353 -19.02 -0.65 -12.96
C LYS A 353 -18.09 0.49 -13.35
N LYS A 354 -17.66 0.53 -14.62
CA LYS A 354 -16.85 1.65 -15.15
C LYS A 354 -17.58 2.99 -15.02
N THR A 355 -18.91 3.01 -15.11
CA THR A 355 -19.76 4.20 -14.93
C THR A 355 -19.87 4.66 -13.47
N ASP A 356 -19.43 3.83 -12.52
CA ASP A 356 -19.44 4.14 -11.09
C ASP A 356 -18.13 4.83 -10.65
N ILE A 357 -17.16 4.94 -11.56
CA ILE A 357 -15.86 5.58 -11.36
C ILE A 357 -15.76 6.79 -12.29
N PHE A 358 -15.64 7.99 -11.72
CA PHE A 358 -15.29 9.20 -12.44
C PHE A 358 -13.79 9.46 -12.31
N VAL A 359 -13.09 9.60 -13.44
CA VAL A 359 -11.66 9.90 -13.45
C VAL A 359 -11.43 11.38 -13.78
N ALA A 360 -10.73 12.09 -12.90
CA ALA A 360 -10.33 13.47 -13.06
C ALA A 360 -8.81 13.52 -13.29
N VAL A 361 -8.39 13.95 -14.47
CA VAL A 361 -6.96 14.09 -14.80
C VAL A 361 -6.55 15.55 -14.61
N LYS A 362 -5.66 15.81 -13.67
CA LYS A 362 -5.04 17.14 -13.49
C LYS A 362 -3.95 17.33 -14.53
N THR A 363 -4.05 18.40 -15.33
CA THR A 363 -3.03 18.79 -16.31
C THR A 363 -2.90 20.31 -16.40
N CYS A 364 -2.06 20.79 -17.30
CA CYS A 364 -1.98 22.18 -17.71
C CYS A 364 -1.60 22.29 -19.19
N ARG A 365 -1.80 23.46 -19.79
CA ARG A 365 -1.56 23.71 -21.23
C ARG A 365 -0.20 23.21 -21.71
N LYS A 366 0.83 23.35 -20.86
CA LYS A 366 2.20 22.92 -21.15
C LYS A 366 2.30 21.43 -21.48
N PHE A 367 1.44 20.58 -20.91
CA PHE A 367 1.55 19.12 -21.00
C PHE A 367 0.54 18.48 -21.96
N HIS A 368 -0.30 19.28 -22.61
CA HIS A 368 -1.26 18.81 -23.61
C HIS A 368 -0.58 18.03 -24.76
N GLY A 369 0.59 18.49 -25.23
CA GLY A 369 1.32 17.87 -26.33
C GLY A 369 2.16 16.64 -25.95
N ASP A 370 2.50 16.49 -24.67
CA ASP A 370 3.51 15.51 -24.24
C ASP A 370 2.93 14.40 -23.36
N ARG A 371 2.08 14.74 -22.38
CA ARG A 371 1.59 13.80 -21.36
C ARG A 371 0.22 13.23 -21.68
N ILE A 372 -0.70 14.07 -22.15
CA ILE A 372 -2.05 13.62 -22.51
C ILE A 372 -2.07 12.58 -23.64
N PRO A 373 -1.20 12.64 -24.67
CA PRO A 373 -1.13 11.56 -25.66
C PRO A 373 -0.79 10.19 -25.04
N ILE A 374 0.01 10.15 -23.97
CA ILE A 374 0.33 8.92 -23.25
C ILE A 374 -0.90 8.39 -22.51
N VAL A 375 -1.65 9.27 -21.84
CA VAL A 375 -2.93 8.90 -21.18
C VAL A 375 -3.90 8.28 -22.22
N LYS A 376 -4.06 8.94 -23.37
CA LYS A 376 -4.86 8.48 -24.53
C LYS A 376 -4.41 7.13 -25.09
N GLN A 377 -3.09 6.93 -25.17
CA GLN A 377 -2.49 5.70 -25.72
C GLN A 377 -2.61 4.51 -24.77
N THR A 378 -2.68 4.77 -23.46
CA THR A 378 -2.66 3.75 -22.41
C THR A 378 -4.05 3.50 -21.84
N TRP A 379 -4.34 4.01 -20.65
CA TRP A 379 -5.46 3.58 -19.81
C TRP A 379 -6.76 4.35 -20.04
N GLU A 380 -6.76 5.50 -20.74
CA GLU A 380 -7.97 6.32 -20.96
C GLU A 380 -9.14 5.51 -21.50
N LYS A 381 -8.86 4.63 -22.47
CA LYS A 381 -9.89 3.82 -23.17
C LYS A 381 -10.66 2.90 -22.21
N GLU A 382 -10.10 2.62 -21.03
CA GLU A 382 -10.78 1.84 -20.02
C GLU A 382 -11.71 2.66 -19.13
N ALA A 383 -11.54 3.98 -19.04
CA ALA A 383 -12.36 4.87 -18.23
C ALA A 383 -13.65 5.25 -18.97
N ALA A 384 -14.82 4.97 -18.36
CA ALA A 384 -16.10 5.33 -18.97
C ALA A 384 -16.49 6.80 -18.73
N LEU A 385 -16.07 7.36 -17.61
CA LEU A 385 -16.30 8.76 -17.24
C LEU A 385 -14.94 9.39 -16.94
N ILE A 386 -14.50 10.31 -17.79
CA ILE A 386 -13.23 11.00 -17.65
C ILE A 386 -13.35 12.47 -18.04
N GLU A 387 -12.71 13.35 -17.27
CA GLU A 387 -12.51 14.76 -17.63
C GLU A 387 -11.05 15.19 -17.41
N TYR A 388 -10.55 16.02 -18.32
CA TYR A 388 -9.23 16.62 -18.27
C TYR A 388 -9.31 18.04 -17.72
N TYR A 389 -8.65 18.32 -16.61
CA TYR A 389 -8.71 19.62 -15.94
C TYR A 389 -7.44 20.42 -16.17
N SER A 390 -7.58 21.54 -16.89
CA SER A 390 -6.47 22.36 -17.35
C SER A 390 -6.72 23.84 -17.06
N ASP A 391 -5.66 24.65 -17.13
CA ASP A 391 -5.72 26.11 -17.16
C ASP A 391 -6.01 26.67 -18.57
N TYR A 392 -6.25 25.78 -19.54
CA TYR A 392 -6.59 26.15 -20.91
C TYR A 392 -7.59 25.16 -21.51
N ALA A 393 -8.72 25.68 -22.00
CA ALA A 393 -9.71 24.91 -22.73
C ALA A 393 -9.23 24.63 -24.16
N GLU A 394 -9.17 23.36 -24.52
CA GLU A 394 -8.81 22.88 -25.85
C GLU A 394 -9.87 21.90 -26.33
N SER A 395 -10.29 21.97 -27.60
CA SER A 395 -11.32 21.07 -28.13
C SER A 395 -10.77 19.74 -28.61
N SER A 396 -9.49 19.70 -29.04
CA SER A 396 -8.80 18.50 -29.53
C SER A 396 -8.49 17.50 -28.41
N ILE A 397 -8.24 18.03 -27.22
CA ILE A 397 -8.13 17.34 -25.95
C ILE A 397 -9.20 18.01 -25.11
N PRO A 398 -10.42 17.45 -24.99
CA PRO A 398 -11.57 18.14 -24.41
C PRO A 398 -11.35 18.51 -22.94
N THR A 399 -10.55 19.55 -22.71
CA THR A 399 -10.13 20.02 -21.39
C THR A 399 -11.16 20.99 -20.85
N VAL A 400 -11.40 20.86 -19.56
CA VAL A 400 -12.27 21.71 -18.77
C VAL A 400 -11.40 22.73 -18.04
N ASP A 401 -11.58 24.00 -18.39
CA ASP A 401 -11.05 25.13 -17.62
C ASP A 401 -12.02 25.48 -16.47
N LEU A 402 -11.53 25.36 -15.24
CA LEU A 402 -12.30 25.66 -14.03
C LEU A 402 -12.17 27.13 -13.57
N GLY A 403 -11.49 27.98 -14.35
CA GLY A 403 -11.18 29.35 -13.98
C GLY A 403 -10.13 29.45 -12.88
N VAL A 404 -9.38 28.37 -12.62
CA VAL A 404 -8.29 28.32 -11.64
C VAL A 404 -6.95 28.32 -12.38
N PRO A 405 -6.11 29.36 -12.19
CA PRO A 405 -4.80 29.43 -12.84
C PRO A 405 -3.89 28.26 -12.49
N ASN A 406 -3.00 27.88 -13.41
CA ASN A 406 -1.92 26.95 -13.08
C ASN A 406 -0.89 27.60 -12.13
N THR A 407 -0.27 26.77 -11.31
CA THR A 407 0.67 27.15 -10.24
C THR A 407 1.89 26.23 -10.29
N ASP A 408 3.04 26.68 -9.77
CA ASP A 408 4.30 25.90 -9.85
C ASP A 408 4.62 25.07 -8.59
N ARG A 409 3.95 25.32 -7.46
CA ARG A 409 4.30 24.73 -6.14
C ARG A 409 3.31 23.68 -5.63
N GLY A 410 2.02 23.90 -5.82
CA GLY A 410 0.95 23.04 -5.36
C GLY A 410 -0.35 23.40 -6.07
N HIS A 411 -1.35 22.52 -6.02
CA HIS A 411 -2.54 22.63 -6.88
C HIS A 411 -3.87 22.62 -6.11
N CYS A 412 -3.86 23.04 -4.84
CA CYS A 412 -5.04 22.95 -3.96
C CYS A 412 -6.29 23.56 -4.58
N GLY A 413 -6.19 24.78 -5.14
CA GLY A 413 -7.34 25.45 -5.75
C GLY A 413 -7.97 24.63 -6.88
N LYS A 414 -7.13 24.04 -7.75
CA LYS A 414 -7.58 23.21 -8.88
C LYS A 414 -8.23 21.92 -8.35
N THR A 415 -7.61 21.26 -7.37
CA THR A 415 -8.15 20.03 -6.80
C THR A 415 -9.49 20.26 -6.08
N PHE A 416 -9.65 21.33 -5.30
CA PHE A 416 -10.93 21.67 -4.69
C PHE A 416 -12.02 22.03 -5.72
N ALA A 417 -11.67 22.70 -6.81
CA ALA A 417 -12.60 22.98 -7.90
C ALA A 417 -13.06 21.69 -8.61
N ILE A 418 -12.16 20.70 -8.78
CA ILE A 418 -12.50 19.36 -9.28
C ILE A 418 -13.48 18.66 -8.34
N LEU A 419 -13.20 18.65 -7.03
CA LEU A 419 -14.07 18.03 -6.02
C LEU A 419 -15.47 18.66 -6.03
N GLU A 420 -15.55 19.99 -6.14
CA GLU A 420 -16.83 20.71 -6.20
C GLU A 420 -17.59 20.40 -7.50
N ARG A 421 -16.90 20.38 -8.64
CA ARG A 421 -17.50 20.05 -9.93
C ARG A 421 -18.02 18.62 -9.95
N PHE A 422 -17.29 17.67 -9.40
CA PHE A 422 -17.74 16.28 -9.26
C PHE A 422 -19.07 16.22 -8.48
N LEU A 423 -19.21 16.96 -7.37
CA LEU A 423 -20.49 17.00 -6.65
C LEU A 423 -21.64 17.61 -7.46
N LYS A 424 -21.37 18.63 -8.28
CA LYS A 424 -22.41 19.39 -9.01
C LYS A 424 -22.83 18.78 -10.34
N HIS A 425 -21.90 18.19 -11.10
CA HIS A 425 -22.10 17.87 -12.52
C HIS A 425 -21.99 16.39 -12.87
N SER A 426 -21.34 15.58 -12.04
CA SER A 426 -21.27 14.14 -12.32
C SER A 426 -22.59 13.44 -11.97
N PRO A 427 -22.90 12.28 -12.57
CA PRO A 427 -24.12 11.55 -12.26
C PRO A 427 -24.22 11.27 -10.76
N ALA A 428 -25.39 11.51 -10.16
CA ALA A 428 -25.62 11.27 -8.74
C ALA A 428 -25.34 9.80 -8.33
N ALA A 429 -25.51 8.88 -9.28
CA ALA A 429 -25.24 7.46 -9.12
C ALA A 429 -23.75 7.08 -9.20
N THR A 430 -22.83 8.00 -9.50
CA THR A 430 -21.38 7.71 -9.57
C THR A 430 -20.76 7.87 -8.17
N PRO A 431 -20.44 6.77 -7.46
CA PRO A 431 -19.96 6.82 -6.08
C PRO A 431 -18.48 7.19 -5.93
N TRP A 432 -17.64 6.94 -6.94
CA TRP A 432 -16.20 7.07 -6.80
C TRP A 432 -15.65 8.18 -7.69
N LEU A 433 -14.82 9.04 -7.10
CA LEU A 433 -13.96 9.97 -7.81
C LEU A 433 -12.51 9.51 -7.68
N VAL A 434 -11.80 9.46 -8.80
CA VAL A 434 -10.37 9.18 -8.86
C VAL A 434 -9.70 10.41 -9.43
N ILE A 435 -8.77 11.00 -8.68
CA ILE A 435 -7.97 12.13 -9.15
C ILE A 435 -6.55 11.63 -9.39
N VAL A 436 -6.03 11.87 -10.59
CA VAL A 436 -4.67 11.51 -11.00
C VAL A 436 -3.98 12.69 -11.67
N ASP A 437 -2.65 12.74 -11.60
CA ASP A 437 -1.86 13.66 -12.40
C ASP A 437 -1.68 13.11 -13.84
N ASP A 438 -1.43 13.99 -14.80
CA ASP A 438 -1.26 13.63 -16.22
C ASP A 438 -0.01 12.77 -16.53
N ASP A 439 0.86 12.56 -15.55
CA ASP A 439 1.99 11.61 -15.59
C ASP A 439 1.81 10.40 -14.65
N THR A 440 0.58 10.14 -14.20
CA THR A 440 0.20 8.92 -13.46
C THR A 440 -0.31 7.85 -14.42
N LEU A 441 0.21 6.63 -14.29
CA LEU A 441 -0.31 5.45 -14.97
C LEU A 441 -1.20 4.68 -14.00
N ILE A 442 -2.40 4.26 -14.44
CA ILE A 442 -3.36 3.55 -13.60
C ILE A 442 -4.03 2.39 -14.34
N SER A 443 -4.34 1.32 -13.62
CA SER A 443 -5.12 0.18 -14.12
C SER A 443 -6.59 0.30 -13.69
N ILE A 444 -7.47 0.67 -14.61
CA ILE A 444 -8.91 0.85 -14.32
C ILE A 444 -9.57 -0.49 -13.98
N SER A 445 -9.24 -1.57 -14.69
CA SER A 445 -9.78 -2.90 -14.42
C SER A 445 -9.45 -3.42 -13.00
N ARG A 446 -8.21 -3.21 -12.53
CA ARG A 446 -7.80 -3.56 -11.16
C ARG A 446 -8.48 -2.66 -10.14
N LEU A 447 -8.60 -1.38 -10.44
CA LEU A 447 -9.33 -0.43 -9.60
C LEU A 447 -10.81 -0.83 -9.43
N GLN A 448 -11.48 -1.32 -10.49
CA GLN A 448 -12.85 -1.81 -10.38
C GLN A 448 -12.98 -2.98 -9.39
N LYS A 449 -12.05 -3.95 -9.45
CA LYS A 449 -11.99 -5.08 -8.51
C LYS A 449 -11.71 -4.57 -7.09
N PHE A 450 -10.71 -3.70 -6.92
CA PHE A 450 -10.31 -3.15 -5.63
C PHE A 450 -11.42 -2.36 -4.94
N LEU A 451 -12.13 -1.48 -5.66
CA LEU A 451 -13.21 -0.66 -5.08
C LEU A 451 -14.47 -1.45 -4.71
N SER A 452 -14.63 -2.68 -5.21
CA SER A 452 -15.72 -3.57 -4.78
C SER A 452 -15.62 -3.94 -3.29
N CYS A 453 -14.44 -3.78 -2.68
CA CYS A 453 -14.21 -4.04 -1.26
C CYS A 453 -14.71 -2.94 -0.33
N TYR A 454 -14.93 -1.74 -0.84
CA TYR A 454 -15.26 -0.58 -0.01
C TYR A 454 -16.73 -0.22 -0.15
N ASN A 455 -17.36 0.12 0.97
CA ASN A 455 -18.72 0.63 0.98
C ASN A 455 -18.71 2.11 0.54
N PRO A 456 -19.29 2.47 -0.63
CA PRO A 456 -19.25 3.84 -1.14
C PRO A 456 -20.08 4.84 -0.30
N THR A 457 -20.90 4.36 0.63
CA THR A 457 -21.64 5.22 1.56
C THR A 457 -20.82 5.66 2.77
N GLU A 458 -19.70 4.98 3.04
CA GLU A 458 -18.73 5.40 4.06
C GLU A 458 -17.81 6.50 3.50
N PRO A 459 -17.38 7.47 4.33
CA PRO A 459 -16.42 8.48 3.92
C PRO A 459 -15.02 7.87 3.79
N VAL A 460 -14.73 7.33 2.60
CA VAL A 460 -13.48 6.66 2.25
C VAL A 460 -12.58 7.56 1.40
N ILE A 461 -11.30 7.66 1.79
CA ILE A 461 -10.19 8.22 1.01
C ILE A 461 -9.04 7.20 0.97
N ILE A 462 -8.61 6.82 -0.23
CA ILE A 462 -7.62 5.74 -0.44
C ILE A 462 -6.50 6.19 -1.39
N GLY A 463 -5.29 5.72 -1.10
CA GLY A 463 -4.14 5.72 -2.00
C GLY A 463 -2.85 5.39 -1.23
N GLU A 464 -1.70 5.85 -1.70
CA GLU A 464 -0.46 5.74 -0.94
C GLU A 464 -0.44 6.80 0.17
N ARG A 465 -0.24 6.38 1.43
CA ARG A 465 -0.40 7.24 2.60
C ARG A 465 0.96 7.72 3.07
N TYR A 466 1.13 9.04 3.13
CA TYR A 466 2.25 9.68 3.80
C TYR A 466 1.80 10.35 5.10
N GLY A 467 2.77 10.63 5.98
CA GLY A 467 2.58 11.35 7.23
C GLY A 467 3.29 12.70 7.22
N TYR A 468 2.69 13.68 7.89
CA TYR A 468 3.33 14.95 8.22
C TYR A 468 3.17 15.26 9.72
N GLY A 469 4.27 15.49 10.44
CA GLY A 469 4.28 15.89 11.85
C GLY A 469 3.67 14.86 12.82
N LEU A 470 3.65 13.57 12.48
CA LEU A 470 2.89 12.56 13.25
C LEU A 470 3.35 12.39 14.71
N GLY A 471 4.58 12.78 15.04
CA GLY A 471 5.09 12.80 16.42
C GLY A 471 4.68 14.03 17.26
N SER A 472 4.08 15.05 16.64
CA SER A 472 3.78 16.36 17.26
C SER A 472 2.34 16.83 17.00
N GLY A 473 1.42 15.90 16.73
CA GLY A 473 0.00 16.20 16.49
C GLY A 473 -0.34 16.53 15.03
N GLY A 474 0.51 16.12 14.09
CA GLY A 474 0.27 16.22 12.66
C GLY A 474 -0.75 15.20 12.14
N TYR A 475 -0.70 14.93 10.84
CA TYR A 475 -1.77 14.23 10.13
C TYR A 475 -1.24 13.37 8.97
N SER A 476 -2.08 12.44 8.54
CA SER A 476 -1.85 11.61 7.36
C SER A 476 -2.47 12.26 6.11
N TYR A 477 -1.93 11.96 4.93
CA TYR A 477 -2.50 12.36 3.64
C TYR A 477 -2.25 11.30 2.57
N ILE A 478 -3.04 11.32 1.49
CA ILE A 478 -2.80 10.48 0.31
C ILE A 478 -2.02 11.28 -0.71
N THR A 479 -0.92 10.72 -1.21
CA THR A 479 -0.08 11.39 -2.21
C THR A 479 -0.86 11.64 -3.50
N GLY A 480 -0.70 12.84 -4.07
CA GLY A 480 -1.42 13.22 -5.29
C GLY A 480 -1.02 12.40 -6.52
N GLY A 481 0.27 12.16 -6.70
CA GLY A 481 0.84 11.48 -7.87
C GLY A 481 0.59 9.97 -7.87
N GLY A 482 0.50 9.33 -6.69
CA GLY A 482 0.08 7.93 -6.58
C GLY A 482 -1.37 7.72 -7.03
N GLY A 483 -2.16 8.79 -7.12
CA GLY A 483 -3.59 8.75 -7.43
C GLY A 483 -4.43 8.68 -6.17
N MET A 484 -5.41 9.57 -6.09
CA MET A 484 -6.29 9.73 -4.93
C MET A 484 -7.69 9.22 -5.27
N VAL A 485 -8.23 8.31 -4.45
CA VAL A 485 -9.60 7.83 -4.59
C VAL A 485 -10.46 8.37 -3.45
N PHE A 486 -11.60 8.93 -3.81
CA PHE A 486 -12.59 9.45 -2.88
C PHE A 486 -13.95 8.82 -3.13
N SER A 487 -14.60 8.36 -2.06
CA SER A 487 -16.04 8.18 -2.08
C SER A 487 -16.74 9.53 -2.19
N ARG A 488 -17.90 9.58 -2.86
CA ARG A 488 -18.76 10.77 -2.88
C ARG A 488 -19.12 11.22 -1.47
N ALA A 489 -19.35 10.28 -0.55
CA ALA A 489 -19.63 10.56 0.87
C ALA A 489 -18.49 11.34 1.55
N ALA A 490 -17.22 10.99 1.29
CA ALA A 490 -16.07 11.73 1.82
C ALA A 490 -16.04 13.18 1.32
N ILE A 491 -16.28 13.38 0.03
CA ILE A 491 -16.27 14.73 -0.57
C ILE A 491 -17.42 15.59 0.00
N GLN A 492 -18.61 15.00 0.18
CA GLN A 492 -19.74 15.69 0.82
C GLN A 492 -19.41 16.13 2.25
N ARG A 493 -18.75 15.27 3.05
CA ARG A 493 -18.29 15.62 4.41
C ARG A 493 -17.24 16.72 4.39
N LEU A 494 -16.31 16.69 3.44
CA LEU A 494 -15.29 17.74 3.27
C LEU A 494 -15.91 19.11 2.98
N PHE A 495 -16.91 19.20 2.08
CA PHE A 495 -17.56 20.47 1.80
C PHE A 495 -18.49 20.93 2.93
N ALA A 496 -19.17 20.00 3.61
CA ALA A 496 -20.00 20.31 4.77
C ALA A 496 -19.20 20.91 5.94
N SER A 497 -17.92 20.54 6.09
CA SER A 497 -17.03 21.10 7.11
C SER A 497 -16.54 22.51 6.82
N LYS A 498 -16.80 23.03 5.61
CA LYS A 498 -16.28 24.31 5.11
C LYS A 498 -14.74 24.35 5.06
N CYS A 499 -14.07 23.20 4.98
CA CYS A 499 -12.64 23.15 4.66
C CYS A 499 -12.37 23.86 3.32
N ARG A 500 -11.27 24.64 3.27
CA ARG A 500 -10.81 25.38 2.10
C ARG A 500 -9.29 25.38 2.03
N CYS A 501 -8.78 25.55 0.82
CA CYS A 501 -7.38 25.90 0.61
C CYS A 501 -7.05 27.24 1.28
N TYR A 502 -5.91 27.32 1.97
CA TYR A 502 -5.39 28.60 2.46
C TYR A 502 -4.77 29.44 1.33
N SER A 503 -4.36 28.80 0.23
CA SER A 503 -3.98 29.43 -1.03
C SER A 503 -4.17 28.45 -2.19
N ASN A 504 -4.38 28.97 -3.41
CA ASN A 504 -4.56 28.11 -4.59
C ASN A 504 -3.33 27.24 -4.90
N ASP A 505 -2.14 27.74 -4.55
CA ASP A 505 -0.84 27.10 -4.77
C ASP A 505 -0.36 26.22 -3.60
N ALA A 506 -1.20 26.01 -2.58
CA ALA A 506 -0.91 25.09 -1.50
C ALA A 506 -0.79 23.64 -2.01
N PRO A 507 0.01 22.77 -1.36
CA PRO A 507 0.03 21.32 -1.63
C PRO A 507 -1.38 20.74 -1.38
N ASP A 508 -1.99 20.24 -2.44
CA ASP A 508 -3.39 19.81 -2.45
C ASP A 508 -3.60 18.59 -1.56
N ASP A 509 -2.75 17.59 -1.70
CA ASP A 509 -2.77 16.36 -0.92
C ASP A 509 -2.67 16.63 0.60
N MET A 510 -1.72 17.45 1.03
CA MET A 510 -1.53 17.80 2.43
C MET A 510 -2.71 18.59 3.00
N VAL A 511 -3.25 19.58 2.26
CA VAL A 511 -4.43 20.34 2.73
C VAL A 511 -5.64 19.42 2.87
N ILE A 512 -5.86 18.53 1.90
CA ILE A 512 -6.96 17.56 1.94
C ILE A 512 -6.78 16.61 3.13
N GLY A 513 -5.58 16.08 3.35
CA GLY A 513 -5.27 15.22 4.49
C GLY A 513 -5.50 15.91 5.84
N MET A 514 -5.04 17.16 5.98
CA MET A 514 -5.28 17.99 7.17
C MET A 514 -6.78 18.13 7.45
N CYS A 515 -7.58 18.40 6.41
CA CYS A 515 -9.02 18.55 6.57
C CYS A 515 -9.73 17.25 6.95
N PHE A 516 -9.35 16.11 6.37
CA PHE A 516 -9.92 14.83 6.77
C PHE A 516 -9.51 14.41 8.17
N SER A 517 -8.26 14.66 8.56
CA SER A 517 -7.78 14.50 9.93
C SER A 517 -8.60 15.34 10.92
N GLY A 518 -8.85 16.62 10.60
CA GLY A 518 -9.71 17.49 11.42
C GLY A 518 -11.17 17.04 11.51
N LEU A 519 -11.64 16.24 10.54
CA LEU A 519 -12.98 15.64 10.54
C LEU A 519 -13.03 14.27 11.24
N GLY A 520 -11.89 13.74 11.69
CA GLY A 520 -11.79 12.38 12.22
C GLY A 520 -12.06 11.30 11.16
N ILE A 521 -11.93 11.64 9.88
CA ILE A 521 -12.07 10.69 8.76
C ILE A 521 -10.68 10.12 8.47
N PRO A 522 -10.46 8.81 8.65
CA PRO A 522 -9.13 8.21 8.55
C PRO A 522 -8.67 8.11 7.09
N ILE A 523 -7.39 8.39 6.88
CA ILE A 523 -6.73 8.13 5.60
C ILE A 523 -6.42 6.64 5.46
N THR A 524 -6.95 6.01 4.41
CA THR A 524 -6.76 4.58 4.14
C THR A 524 -5.57 4.37 3.21
N HIS A 525 -4.54 3.72 3.73
CA HIS A 525 -3.39 3.31 2.93
C HIS A 525 -3.73 2.07 2.11
N SER A 526 -3.32 2.07 0.84
CA SER A 526 -3.22 0.88 0.02
C SER A 526 -1.80 0.76 -0.55
N PRO A 527 -1.13 -0.39 -0.39
CA PRO A 527 0.21 -0.62 -0.93
C PRO A 527 0.21 -0.82 -2.44
N LEU A 528 -0.98 -0.77 -3.09
CA LEU A 528 -1.12 -0.95 -4.54
C LEU A 528 -1.00 0.38 -5.32
N PHE A 529 -0.97 1.51 -4.62
CA PHE A 529 -0.79 2.85 -5.21
C PHE A 529 0.64 3.29 -4.98
N HIS A 530 1.28 3.89 -5.99
CA HIS A 530 2.71 4.21 -5.96
C HIS A 530 2.99 5.62 -6.49
N GLN A 531 3.52 6.48 -5.64
CA GLN A 531 4.00 7.85 -5.90
C GLN A 531 5.31 7.86 -6.69
N ALA A 532 6.01 6.72 -6.77
CA ALA A 532 7.26 6.58 -7.50
C ALA A 532 7.16 5.53 -8.63
N ARG A 533 8.22 5.44 -9.44
CA ARG A 533 8.26 4.56 -10.63
C ARG A 533 8.51 3.13 -10.15
N PRO A 534 8.18 2.09 -10.94
CA PRO A 534 8.45 0.71 -10.53
C PRO A 534 9.91 0.46 -10.12
N MET A 535 10.87 1.08 -10.82
CA MET A 535 12.30 0.96 -10.51
C MET A 535 12.74 1.66 -9.21
N ASP A 536 11.90 2.54 -8.66
CA ASP A 536 12.18 3.20 -7.38
C ASP A 536 11.77 2.32 -6.18
N TYR A 537 11.21 1.13 -6.41
CA TYR A 537 10.86 0.16 -5.37
C TYR A 537 11.68 -1.13 -5.52
N PRO A 538 11.95 -1.86 -4.41
CA PRO A 538 12.58 -3.18 -4.48
C PRO A 538 11.82 -4.15 -5.37
N LYS A 539 12.55 -4.94 -6.18
CA LYS A 539 11.95 -5.96 -7.06
C LYS A 539 11.13 -6.98 -6.26
N ASP A 540 11.70 -7.48 -5.17
CA ASP A 540 11.03 -8.45 -4.30
C ASP A 540 9.74 -7.88 -3.72
N TYR A 541 9.70 -6.60 -3.37
CA TYR A 541 8.49 -5.93 -2.89
C TYR A 541 7.40 -5.86 -3.96
N LEU A 542 7.76 -5.52 -5.21
CA LEU A 542 6.78 -5.48 -6.31
C LEU A 542 6.36 -6.89 -6.79
N SER A 543 7.19 -7.92 -6.56
CA SER A 543 6.95 -9.28 -7.06
C SER A 543 5.69 -9.94 -6.50
N HIS A 544 5.29 -9.58 -5.28
CA HIS A 544 4.11 -10.11 -4.60
C HIS A 544 2.95 -9.10 -4.55
N GLN A 545 2.98 -8.06 -5.39
CA GLN A 545 1.95 -7.04 -5.46
C GLN A 545 1.20 -7.08 -6.79
N VAL A 546 -0.02 -6.52 -6.77
CA VAL A 546 -0.81 -6.26 -7.97
C VAL A 546 -1.06 -4.76 -8.10
N PRO A 547 -0.10 -3.97 -8.63
CA PRO A 547 -0.16 -2.52 -8.62
C PRO A 547 -1.41 -1.97 -9.32
N ILE A 548 -2.00 -0.94 -8.74
CA ILE A 548 -3.08 -0.13 -9.33
C ILE A 548 -2.48 1.04 -10.08
N SER A 549 -1.45 1.70 -9.54
CA SER A 549 -0.85 2.88 -10.16
C SER A 549 0.66 2.96 -9.98
N PHE A 550 1.31 3.75 -10.84
CA PHE A 550 2.69 4.21 -10.73
C PHE A 550 2.83 5.66 -11.22
N HIS A 551 3.79 6.38 -10.63
CA HIS A 551 4.09 7.78 -10.98
C HIS A 551 5.61 8.00 -10.99
N LYS A 552 6.27 8.65 -11.95
CA LYS A 552 5.81 9.43 -13.10
C LYS A 552 6.56 9.05 -14.37
N HIS A 553 6.22 9.69 -15.48
CA HIS A 553 6.87 9.55 -16.79
C HIS A 553 8.37 9.97 -16.85
N TRP A 554 9.04 10.15 -15.71
CA TRP A 554 10.41 10.66 -15.64
C TRP A 554 11.46 9.57 -15.89
N ASN A 555 12.31 9.79 -16.90
CA ASN A 555 13.43 8.92 -17.24
C ASN A 555 13.03 7.44 -17.43
N VAL A 556 11.84 7.22 -18.00
CA VAL A 556 11.27 5.91 -18.33
C VAL A 556 10.45 6.02 -19.62
N ASP A 557 10.17 4.89 -20.26
CA ASP A 557 9.12 4.79 -21.28
C ASP A 557 7.78 4.47 -20.58
N PRO A 558 6.86 5.44 -20.43
CA PRO A 558 5.63 5.22 -19.66
C PRO A 558 4.65 4.28 -20.37
N VAL A 559 4.68 4.21 -21.70
CA VAL A 559 3.85 3.27 -22.46
C VAL A 559 4.32 1.85 -22.18
N LYS A 560 5.63 1.60 -22.23
CA LYS A 560 6.21 0.31 -21.86
C LYS A 560 5.92 -0.03 -20.40
N VAL A 561 6.05 0.91 -19.48
CA VAL A 561 5.72 0.69 -18.06
C VAL A 561 4.26 0.25 -17.91
N TYR A 562 3.30 0.95 -18.52
CA TYR A 562 1.89 0.59 -18.46
C TYR A 562 1.63 -0.82 -18.98
N PHE A 563 2.13 -1.18 -20.17
CA PHE A 563 1.91 -2.51 -20.73
C PHE A 563 2.65 -3.63 -19.98
N THR A 564 3.74 -3.31 -19.28
CA THR A 564 4.48 -4.28 -18.47
C THR A 564 3.79 -4.55 -17.13
N TRP A 565 3.23 -3.51 -16.50
CA TRP A 565 2.81 -3.55 -15.11
C TRP A 565 1.31 -3.46 -14.89
N LEU A 566 0.57 -2.70 -15.71
CA LEU A 566 -0.78 -2.21 -15.38
C LEU A 566 -1.86 -2.57 -16.40
N ALA A 567 -1.49 -2.81 -17.66
CA ALA A 567 -2.44 -3.20 -18.70
C ALA A 567 -3.19 -4.48 -18.30
N PRO A 568 -4.49 -4.59 -18.64
CA PRO A 568 -5.24 -5.83 -18.45
C PRO A 568 -4.55 -6.98 -19.19
N GLU A 569 -4.50 -8.15 -18.58
CA GLU A 569 -4.03 -9.33 -19.32
C GLU A 569 -5.06 -9.67 -20.41
N GLN A 570 -4.65 -10.14 -21.59
CA GLN A 570 -5.59 -10.55 -22.64
C GLN A 570 -6.60 -11.63 -22.17
N LYS A 571 -6.29 -12.32 -21.06
CA LYS A 571 -7.13 -13.33 -20.39
C LYS A 571 -8.16 -12.74 -19.41
N ASP A 572 -8.08 -11.48 -19.01
CA ASP A 572 -9.13 -10.84 -18.19
C ASP A 572 -10.49 -10.74 -18.93
N PHE A 573 -10.51 -11.01 -20.24
CA PHE A 573 -11.73 -11.16 -21.05
C PHE A 573 -12.27 -12.60 -21.13
N GLN A 574 -11.51 -13.62 -20.70
CA GLN A 574 -11.93 -15.03 -20.72
C GLN A 574 -11.37 -15.81 -19.51
N ASP A 575 -12.22 -15.95 -18.50
CA ASP A 575 -12.27 -17.06 -17.53
C ASP A 575 -10.98 -17.41 -16.75
N GLY A 576 -10.91 -16.94 -15.50
CA GLY A 576 -10.76 -17.82 -14.32
C GLY A 576 -9.63 -18.86 -14.22
N ARG A 577 -8.51 -18.78 -14.96
CA ARG A 577 -7.39 -19.72 -14.79
C ARG A 577 -6.02 -19.07 -14.55
N LYS A 578 -5.49 -19.43 -13.38
CA LYS A 578 -4.13 -19.20 -12.85
C LYS A 578 -3.05 -19.55 -13.89
N HIS A 579 -2.05 -18.69 -14.04
CA HIS A 579 -0.66 -19.15 -14.13
C HIS A 579 0.35 -18.07 -13.71
N VAL A 580 1.37 -18.56 -13.00
CA VAL A 580 2.55 -17.89 -12.44
C VAL A 580 3.39 -17.25 -13.55
N ARG A 581 3.94 -16.08 -13.25
CA ARG A 581 4.88 -15.34 -14.09
C ARG A 581 6.28 -15.92 -13.88
N GLU A 582 6.73 -16.78 -14.79
CA GLU A 582 8.16 -16.96 -15.05
C GLU A 582 8.58 -15.93 -16.11
N ASP A 583 9.83 -15.48 -16.01
CA ASP A 583 10.50 -14.41 -16.74
C ASP A 583 10.41 -13.02 -16.10
N LEU A 584 11.27 -12.80 -15.10
CA LEU A 584 12.11 -11.60 -14.93
C LEU A 584 13.33 -11.89 -14.05
#